data_AF-A0A5J4ZYP1-F1
#
_entry.id   AF-A0A5J4ZYP1-F1
#
_cell.length_a   1.000
_cell.length_b   1.000
_cell.length_c   1.000
_cell.angle_alpha   90.00
_cell.angle_beta   90.00
_cell.angle_gamma   90.00
#
_symmetry.space_group_name_H-M   'P 1'
#
loop_
_entity.id
_entity.type
_entity.pdbx_description
1 polymer ?
#
loop_
_entity_poly.entity_id
_entity_poly.type
_entity_poly.pdbx_seq_one_letter_code
_entity_poly.pdbx_strand_id
1 'polypeptide(L)'
;MSIVPCGLIAWSLFNDTYSFSRNNQQLTLNKKGISWKSDRDHKFGKNVYPKNFQNGKLIGGAHLNSSIPLSEQEGLIVWMRTAALPTFRKLYGKIEVDLHAGEVIQVTLENNYNTYSFNGKKKLVLSTTSWLGGKNDFLVKPRRLGDPSYLSWNRNPGGH
;
A
#
# COMPACT_ATOMS: atom_id res chain seq x y z
N MET A 1 -9.85 30.40 6.44
CA MET A 1 -9.04 29.86 5.33
C MET A 1 -9.49 28.45 5.04
N SER A 2 -9.68 28.06 3.78
CA SER A 2 -10.05 26.69 3.44
C SER A 2 -8.82 25.77 3.48
N ILE A 3 -9.01 24.57 4.01
CA ILE A 3 -8.02 23.49 3.99
C ILE A 3 -8.40 22.54 2.84
N VAL A 4 -7.44 22.24 1.97
CA VAL A 4 -7.61 21.31 0.86
C VAL A 4 -6.39 20.38 0.83
N PRO A 5 -6.59 19.05 0.86
CA PRO A 5 -7.83 18.33 1.18
C PRO A 5 -8.25 18.48 2.66
N CYS A 6 -9.55 18.53 2.93
CA CYS A 6 -10.09 18.52 4.30
C CYS A 6 -10.40 17.09 4.78
N GLY A 7 -10.57 16.92 6.09
CA GLY A 7 -10.98 15.67 6.73
C GLY A 7 -9.84 14.89 7.40
N LEU A 8 -10.21 14.07 8.39
CA LEU A 8 -9.25 13.36 9.25
C LEU A 8 -8.42 12.32 8.50
N ILE A 9 -9.01 11.64 7.50
CA ILE A 9 -8.29 10.65 6.68
C ILE A 9 -7.11 11.32 5.96
N ALA A 10 -7.35 12.49 5.36
CA ALA A 10 -6.29 13.24 4.70
C ALA A 10 -5.28 13.76 5.73
N TRP A 11 -5.74 14.35 6.84
CA TRP A 11 -4.86 14.91 7.88
C TRP A 11 -3.90 13.88 8.50
N SER A 12 -4.33 12.62 8.63
CA SER A 12 -3.52 11.51 9.12
C SER A 12 -2.73 10.81 8.01
N LEU A 13 -2.28 11.54 6.98
CA LEU A 13 -1.53 10.97 5.86
C LEU A 13 -0.23 10.31 6.34
N PHE A 14 -0.05 9.04 5.99
CA PHE A 14 1.16 8.28 6.33
C PHE A 14 2.44 8.98 5.84
N ASN A 15 3.44 9.14 6.72
CA ASN A 15 4.62 9.99 6.50
C ASN A 15 5.97 9.35 6.82
N ASP A 16 6.05 8.02 6.99
CA ASP A 16 7.35 7.36 6.99
C ASP A 16 7.95 7.35 5.58
N THR A 17 9.29 7.42 5.52
CA THR A 17 10.04 7.26 4.27
C THR A 17 10.84 5.96 4.31
N TYR A 18 10.76 5.20 3.22
CA TYR A 18 11.62 4.03 2.99
C TYR A 18 12.56 4.28 1.81
N SER A 19 13.84 4.01 2.03
CA SER A 19 14.89 4.00 1.01
C SER A 19 15.53 2.62 0.95
N PHE A 20 15.85 2.16 -0.25
CA PHE A 20 16.38 0.82 -0.50
C PHE A 20 17.74 0.94 -1.19
N SER A 21 18.70 0.12 -0.77
CA SER A 21 19.98 -0.01 -1.45
C SER A 21 20.39 -1.48 -1.59
N ARG A 22 21.11 -1.78 -2.68
CA ARG A 22 21.68 -3.07 -3.01
C ARG A 22 23.15 -2.85 -3.35
N ASN A 23 24.07 -3.52 -2.63
CA ASN A 23 25.52 -3.37 -2.85
C ASN A 23 25.98 -1.89 -2.90
N ASN A 24 25.50 -1.09 -1.95
CA ASN A 24 25.72 0.37 -1.88
C ASN A 24 25.18 1.20 -3.06
N GLN A 25 24.44 0.59 -3.99
CA GLN A 25 23.70 1.30 -5.03
C GLN A 25 22.25 1.51 -4.61
N GLN A 26 21.74 2.72 -4.77
CA GLN A 26 20.36 3.03 -4.44
C GLN A 26 19.40 2.36 -5.42
N LEU A 27 18.42 1.63 -4.89
CA LEU A 27 17.33 1.08 -5.68
C LEU A 27 16.24 2.13 -5.85
N THR A 28 15.97 2.50 -7.10
CA THR A 28 14.93 3.47 -7.44
C THR A 28 13.55 2.89 -7.15
N LEU A 29 12.80 3.55 -6.28
CA LEU A 29 11.42 3.21 -5.99
C LEU A 29 10.47 4.05 -6.85
N ASN A 30 9.75 3.40 -7.76
CA ASN A 30 8.73 4.05 -8.57
C ASN A 30 7.46 4.28 -7.73
N LYS A 31 7.14 5.56 -7.48
CA LYS A 31 5.92 5.99 -6.76
C LYS A 31 4.80 6.43 -7.71
N LYS A 32 4.94 6.24 -9.01
CA LYS A 32 3.92 6.50 -10.03
C LYS A 32 3.26 5.19 -10.48
N GLY A 33 2.00 5.31 -10.89
CA GLY A 33 1.17 4.16 -11.26
C GLY A 33 0.90 3.20 -10.09
N ILE A 34 0.85 3.70 -8.85
CA ILE A 34 0.55 2.93 -7.63
C ILE A 34 -0.92 3.01 -7.23
N SER A 35 -1.61 4.04 -7.72
CA SER A 35 -3.06 4.21 -7.57
C SER A 35 -3.80 3.66 -8.79
N TRP A 36 -5.13 3.63 -8.71
CA TRP A 36 -5.95 3.20 -9.84
C TRP A 36 -6.07 4.33 -10.85
N LYS A 37 -5.98 4.01 -12.15
CA LYS A 37 -6.10 5.00 -13.23
C LYS A 37 -7.41 5.78 -13.14
N SER A 38 -8.51 5.11 -12.82
CA SER A 38 -9.83 5.75 -12.64
C SER A 38 -9.85 6.76 -11.49
N ASP A 39 -9.14 6.52 -10.38
CA ASP A 39 -9.07 7.48 -9.29
C ASP A 39 -8.33 8.74 -9.73
N ARG A 40 -7.21 8.59 -10.45
CA ARG A 40 -6.43 9.72 -10.97
C ARG A 40 -7.19 10.53 -12.02
N ASP A 41 -7.89 9.83 -12.91
CA ASP A 41 -8.48 10.45 -14.10
C ASP A 41 -9.87 11.04 -13.83
N HIS A 42 -10.65 10.46 -12.90
CA HIS A 42 -12.06 10.79 -12.71
C HIS A 42 -12.45 11.18 -11.28
N LYS A 43 -11.70 10.77 -10.25
CA LYS A 43 -12.08 11.01 -8.84
C LYS A 43 -11.33 12.16 -8.20
N PHE A 44 -10.02 12.25 -8.46
CA PHE A 44 -9.18 13.35 -7.97
C PHE A 44 -9.08 14.44 -9.04
N GLY A 45 -9.40 15.67 -8.67
CA GLY A 45 -9.46 16.79 -9.62
C GLY A 45 -8.08 17.18 -10.16
N LYS A 46 -7.98 17.31 -11.49
CA LYS A 46 -6.74 17.73 -12.19
C LYS A 46 -6.36 19.19 -11.93
N ASN A 47 -7.32 20.03 -11.57
CA ASN A 47 -7.12 21.45 -11.26
C ASN A 47 -7.34 21.76 -9.78
N VAL A 48 -7.21 20.75 -8.90
CA VAL A 48 -7.36 20.91 -7.45
C VAL A 48 -5.99 20.75 -6.81
N TYR A 49 -5.53 21.82 -6.14
CA TYR A 49 -4.21 21.88 -5.51
C TYR A 49 -4.36 21.93 -3.99
N PRO A 50 -3.40 21.36 -3.23
CA PRO A 50 -3.40 21.50 -1.77
C PRO A 50 -3.39 22.97 -1.33
N LYS A 51 -4.13 23.29 -0.28
CA LYS A 51 -4.18 24.63 0.33
C LYS A 51 -4.22 24.49 1.84
N ASN A 52 -3.33 25.19 2.56
CA ASN A 52 -3.26 25.20 4.03
C ASN A 52 -3.23 23.80 4.68
N PHE A 53 -2.77 22.79 3.96
CA PHE A 53 -2.74 21.41 4.43
C PHE A 53 -1.55 21.19 5.36
N GLN A 54 -1.78 20.60 6.53
CA GLN A 54 -0.78 20.42 7.60
C GLN A 54 -0.08 21.72 8.06
N ASN A 55 -0.68 22.89 7.89
CA ASN A 55 -0.06 24.19 8.22
C ASN A 55 -0.42 24.72 9.63
N GLY A 56 -0.98 23.85 10.48
CA GLY A 56 -1.40 24.20 11.84
C GLY A 56 -0.36 23.84 12.90
N LYS A 57 -0.62 24.20 14.16
CA LYS A 57 0.21 23.78 15.32
C LYS A 57 0.28 22.25 15.48
N LEU A 58 -0.77 21.54 15.05
CA LEU A 58 -0.86 20.09 15.10
C LEU A 58 -0.74 19.52 13.68
N ILE A 59 0.31 18.74 13.46
CA ILE A 59 0.62 18.04 12.20
C ILE A 59 0.37 16.55 12.45
N GLY A 60 -0.65 15.99 11.79
CA GLY A 60 -1.04 14.58 11.91
C GLY A 60 -0.34 13.60 10.96
N GLY A 61 0.39 14.11 9.97
CA GLY A 61 0.83 13.32 8.83
C GLY A 61 1.68 14.10 7.84
N ALA A 62 1.86 13.53 6.65
CA ALA A 62 2.77 14.05 5.63
C ALA A 62 2.25 15.34 4.99
N HIS A 63 3.17 16.18 4.53
CA HIS A 63 2.83 17.35 3.72
C HIS A 63 2.61 16.96 2.25
N LEU A 64 1.72 17.69 1.59
CA LEU A 64 1.50 17.58 0.15
C LEU A 64 2.26 18.68 -0.59
N ASN A 65 2.67 18.39 -1.82
CA ASN A 65 3.30 19.39 -2.66
C ASN A 65 2.21 20.31 -3.23
N SER A 66 2.29 21.60 -2.89
CA SER A 66 1.30 22.61 -3.27
C SER A 66 1.40 23.03 -4.74
N SER A 67 2.50 22.72 -5.41
CA SER A 67 2.75 23.03 -6.83
C SER A 67 2.19 21.99 -7.80
N ILE A 68 1.68 20.85 -7.30
CA ILE A 68 1.14 19.77 -8.13
C ILE A 68 -0.31 19.44 -7.71
N PRO A 69 -1.18 19.06 -8.66
CA PRO A 69 -2.57 18.77 -8.36
C PRO A 69 -2.72 17.46 -7.56
N LEU A 70 -3.83 17.33 -6.83
CA LEU A 70 -4.13 16.15 -6.02
C LEU A 70 -4.18 14.85 -6.85
N SER A 71 -4.58 14.94 -8.11
CA SER A 71 -4.63 13.81 -9.06
C SER A 71 -3.26 13.18 -9.34
N GLU A 72 -2.17 13.93 -9.14
CA GLU A 72 -0.80 13.46 -9.39
C GLU A 72 -0.07 12.99 -8.12
N GLN A 73 -0.68 13.22 -6.94
CA GLN A 73 -0.15 12.85 -5.63
C GLN A 73 -0.65 11.46 -5.25
N GLU A 74 -0.17 10.43 -5.95
CA GLU A 74 -0.70 9.07 -5.82
C GLU A 74 -0.60 8.46 -4.42
N GLY A 75 0.39 8.86 -3.62
CA GLY A 75 0.48 8.47 -2.21
C GLY A 75 -0.74 8.91 -1.40
N LEU A 76 -1.25 10.12 -1.66
CA LEU A 76 -2.51 10.60 -1.09
C LEU A 76 -3.69 9.76 -1.58
N ILE A 77 -3.76 9.48 -2.89
CA ILE A 77 -4.87 8.73 -3.50
C ILE A 77 -4.97 7.32 -2.88
N VAL A 78 -3.83 6.64 -2.77
CA VAL A 78 -3.74 5.33 -2.12
C VAL A 78 -4.18 5.40 -0.66
N TRP A 79 -3.77 6.45 0.07
CA TRP A 79 -4.13 6.64 1.47
C TRP A 79 -5.63 6.89 1.67
N MET A 80 -6.21 7.78 0.86
CA MET A 80 -7.62 8.18 0.91
C MET A 80 -8.58 7.04 0.62
N ARG A 81 -8.12 5.95 -0.02
CA ARG A 81 -8.91 4.73 -0.15
C ARG A 81 -8.96 4.00 1.18
N THR A 82 -10.03 4.16 1.96
CA THR A 82 -10.20 3.52 3.26
C THR A 82 -10.11 1.99 3.16
N ALA A 83 -9.45 1.38 4.14
CA ALA A 83 -9.42 -0.07 4.24
C ALA A 83 -10.68 -0.57 4.96
N ALA A 84 -11.15 -1.77 4.60
CA ALA A 84 -12.32 -2.38 5.22
C ALA A 84 -12.04 -2.97 6.62
N LEU A 85 -10.77 -3.24 6.93
CA LEU A 85 -10.33 -3.90 8.16
C LEU A 85 -9.25 -3.06 8.86
N PRO A 86 -9.11 -3.18 10.20
CA PRO A 86 -8.12 -2.42 10.99
C PRO A 86 -6.68 -2.82 10.69
N THR A 87 -6.44 -4.06 10.25
CA THR A 87 -5.15 -4.49 9.73
C THR A 87 -5.20 -4.44 8.21
N PHE A 88 -4.41 -3.56 7.62
CA PHE A 88 -4.40 -3.36 6.17
C PHE A 88 -2.99 -3.10 5.65
N ARG A 89 -2.85 -3.25 4.32
CA ARG A 89 -1.65 -2.89 3.57
C ARG A 89 -2.02 -1.85 2.52
N LYS A 90 -1.10 -0.94 2.23
CA LYS A 90 -1.20 0.02 1.13
C LYS A 90 0.06 -0.04 0.29
N LEU A 91 -0.09 0.09 -1.03
CA LEU A 91 1.05 0.06 -1.94
C LEU A 91 1.85 1.35 -1.76
N TYR A 92 3.12 1.22 -1.35
CA TYR A 92 4.00 2.37 -1.12
C TYR A 92 4.80 2.76 -2.38
N GLY A 93 5.20 1.77 -3.18
CA GLY A 93 5.97 1.95 -4.41
C GLY A 93 6.27 0.63 -5.08
N LYS A 94 6.86 0.69 -6.26
CA LYS A 94 7.29 -0.46 -7.06
C LYS A 94 8.80 -0.40 -7.28
N ILE A 95 9.47 -1.53 -7.10
CA ILE A 95 10.85 -1.72 -7.55
C ILE A 95 10.73 -2.45 -8.88
N GLU A 96 11.18 -1.81 -9.96
CA GLU A 96 11.03 -2.31 -11.34
C GLU A 96 12.30 -3.01 -11.85
N VAL A 97 13.11 -3.51 -10.91
CA VAL A 97 14.29 -4.33 -11.17
C VAL A 97 14.15 -5.67 -10.47
N ASP A 98 14.69 -6.72 -11.09
CA ASP A 98 14.68 -8.04 -10.50
C ASP A 98 15.65 -8.11 -9.31
N LEU A 99 15.17 -8.75 -8.24
CA LEU A 99 15.91 -9.03 -7.02
C LEU A 99 16.08 -10.54 -6.91
N HIS A 100 17.32 -11.01 -6.91
CA HIS A 100 17.62 -12.45 -6.90
C HIS A 100 17.79 -13.00 -5.48
N ALA A 101 17.59 -14.30 -5.33
CA ALA A 101 17.82 -14.98 -4.07
C ALA A 101 19.29 -14.83 -3.64
N GLY A 102 19.52 -14.53 -2.37
CA GLY A 102 20.86 -14.27 -1.82
C GLY A 102 21.32 -12.82 -1.90
N GLU A 103 20.59 -11.94 -2.60
CA GLU A 103 20.89 -10.50 -2.57
C GLU A 103 20.54 -9.90 -1.20
N VAL A 104 21.44 -9.08 -0.66
CA VAL A 104 21.22 -8.32 0.57
C VAL A 104 20.69 -6.94 0.20
N ILE A 105 19.46 -6.67 0.62
CA ILE A 105 18.82 -5.36 0.45
C ILE A 105 18.85 -4.64 1.78
N GLN A 106 19.52 -3.49 1.81
CA GLN A 106 19.50 -2.60 2.96
C GLN A 106 18.32 -1.65 2.84
N VAL A 107 17.54 -1.57 3.91
CA VAL A 107 16.38 -0.68 4.01
C VAL A 107 16.65 0.36 5.07
N THR A 108 16.59 1.62 4.68
CA THR A 108 16.66 2.77 5.60
C THR A 108 15.26 3.32 5.80
N LEU A 109 14.83 3.41 7.06
CA LEU A 109 13.52 3.90 7.48
C LEU A 109 13.66 5.24 8.21
N GLU A 110 12.93 6.24 7.74
CA GLU A 110 12.62 7.44 8.50
C GLU A 110 11.25 7.25 9.18
N ASN A 111 11.27 7.02 10.50
CA ASN A 111 10.10 6.67 11.29
C ASN A 111 9.40 7.92 11.84
N ASN A 112 8.53 8.53 11.04
CA ASN A 112 7.85 9.78 11.37
C ASN A 112 6.40 9.58 11.84
N TYR A 113 5.75 8.47 11.47
CA TYR A 113 4.35 8.22 11.74
C TYR A 113 4.17 7.58 13.11
N ASN A 114 3.77 8.34 14.12
CA ASN A 114 3.66 7.84 15.50
C ASN A 114 2.48 6.86 15.63
N THR A 115 2.77 5.57 15.80
CA THR A 115 1.77 4.53 16.09
C THR A 115 1.74 4.09 17.55
N TYR A 116 2.72 4.50 18.36
CA TYR A 116 2.87 4.04 19.74
C TYR A 116 1.77 4.61 20.64
N SER A 117 1.30 5.84 20.36
CA SER A 117 0.23 6.51 21.11
C SER A 117 -1.10 5.75 21.12
N PHE A 118 -1.31 4.86 20.15
CA PHE A 118 -2.51 4.02 20.04
C PHE A 118 -2.18 2.53 19.96
N ASN A 119 -0.98 2.12 20.38
CA ASN A 119 -0.52 0.73 20.39
C ASN A 119 -0.56 0.05 18.99
N GLY A 120 -0.42 0.83 17.93
CA GLY A 120 -0.41 0.36 16.55
C GLY A 120 0.94 -0.23 16.13
N LYS A 121 0.90 -1.16 15.18
CA LYS A 121 2.10 -1.81 14.61
C LYS A 121 2.26 -1.44 13.13
N LYS A 122 3.50 -1.20 12.71
CA LYS A 122 3.86 -0.96 11.30
C LYS A 122 4.74 -2.09 10.78
N LYS A 123 4.55 -2.46 9.52
CA LYS A 123 5.35 -3.46 8.83
C LYS A 123 5.62 -3.01 7.40
N LEU A 124 6.85 -3.18 6.96
CA LEU A 124 7.20 -3.10 5.55
C LEU A 124 7.10 -4.50 4.94
N VAL A 125 6.40 -4.63 3.82
CA VAL A 125 6.20 -5.92 3.14
C VAL A 125 6.69 -5.79 1.71
N LEU A 126 7.68 -6.60 1.33
CA LEU A 126 8.12 -6.77 -0.04
C LEU A 126 7.39 -7.99 -0.63
N SER A 127 6.79 -7.82 -1.79
CA SER A 127 6.05 -8.88 -2.48
C SER A 127 6.18 -8.68 -3.99
N THR A 128 6.22 -9.80 -4.71
CA THR A 128 5.99 -9.82 -6.15
C THR A 128 4.48 -9.92 -6.42
N THR A 129 4.06 -9.49 -7.61
CA THR A 129 2.69 -9.65 -8.11
C THR A 129 2.68 -10.65 -9.24
N SER A 130 1.79 -11.64 -9.15
CA SER A 130 1.41 -12.51 -10.28
C SER A 130 0.19 -11.93 -11.00
N TRP A 131 -0.26 -12.58 -12.08
CA TRP A 131 -1.51 -12.26 -12.77
C TRP A 131 -2.73 -12.21 -11.82
N LEU A 132 -2.76 -13.04 -10.78
CA LEU A 132 -3.82 -13.07 -9.77
C LEU A 132 -3.57 -12.09 -8.60
N GLY A 133 -2.57 -11.21 -8.73
CA GLY A 133 -2.12 -10.30 -7.68
C GLY A 133 -0.99 -10.86 -6.82
N GLY A 134 -0.79 -10.25 -5.64
CA GLY A 134 0.19 -10.72 -4.65
C GLY A 134 -0.26 -12.01 -3.96
N LYS A 135 0.69 -12.73 -3.35
CA LYS A 135 0.42 -14.01 -2.67
C LYS A 135 -0.76 -13.89 -1.69
N ASN A 136 -1.78 -14.72 -1.89
CA ASN A 136 -2.95 -14.82 -1.02
C ASN A 136 -3.42 -16.28 -0.95
N ASP A 137 -2.97 -16.99 0.09
CA ASP A 137 -3.26 -18.42 0.30
C ASP A 137 -4.73 -18.66 0.75
N PHE A 138 -5.53 -17.61 0.98
CA PHE A 138 -6.92 -17.72 1.43
C PHE A 138 -7.91 -18.00 0.28
N LEU A 139 -7.67 -17.43 -0.90
CA LEU A 139 -8.61 -17.51 -2.03
C LEU A 139 -8.44 -18.79 -2.85
N VAL A 140 -7.23 -19.37 -2.85
CA VAL A 140 -6.91 -20.57 -3.61
C VAL A 140 -6.14 -21.50 -2.69
N LYS A 141 -6.82 -22.51 -2.17
CA LYS A 141 -6.14 -23.71 -1.66
C LYS A 141 -6.02 -24.67 -2.85
N PRO A 142 -4.88 -24.69 -3.57
CA PRO A 142 -4.75 -25.56 -4.72
C PRO A 142 -4.93 -27.01 -4.27
N ARG A 143 -5.81 -27.73 -4.98
CA ARG A 143 -6.04 -29.15 -4.71
C ARG A 143 -4.79 -29.93 -5.10
N ARG A 144 -4.44 -30.93 -4.30
CA ARG A 144 -3.41 -31.90 -4.72
C ARG A 144 -3.94 -32.67 -5.92
N LEU A 145 -3.17 -32.72 -6.99
CA LEU A 145 -3.51 -33.54 -8.15
C LEU A 145 -3.57 -35.00 -7.69
N GLY A 146 -4.69 -35.69 -7.94
CA GLY A 146 -4.91 -37.07 -7.49
C GLY A 146 -5.38 -37.23 -6.05
N ASP A 147 -5.87 -36.17 -5.38
CA ASP A 147 -6.44 -36.28 -4.04
C ASP A 147 -7.69 -37.20 -4.00
N PRO A 148 -7.62 -38.38 -3.35
CA PRO A 148 -8.71 -39.35 -3.38
C PRO A 148 -9.92 -38.92 -2.55
N SER A 149 -9.82 -37.91 -1.67
CA SER A 149 -10.93 -37.48 -0.80
C SER A 149 -12.05 -36.73 -1.53
N TYR A 150 -11.84 -36.38 -2.79
CA TYR A 150 -12.81 -35.68 -3.63
C TYR A 150 -13.41 -36.56 -4.72
N LEU A 151 -12.98 -37.81 -4.82
CA LEU A 151 -13.56 -38.79 -5.74
C LEU A 151 -14.94 -39.18 -5.22
N SER A 152 -15.95 -39.12 -6.09
CA SER A 152 -17.36 -39.33 -5.71
C SER A 152 -17.60 -40.69 -5.05
N TRP A 153 -16.81 -41.71 -5.43
CA TRP A 153 -16.87 -43.06 -4.87
C TRP A 153 -16.14 -43.25 -3.54
N ASN A 154 -15.29 -42.30 -3.13
CA ASN A 154 -14.61 -42.31 -1.83
C ASN A 154 -15.33 -41.48 -0.77
N ARG A 155 -16.40 -40.78 -1.16
CA ARG A 155 -17.28 -40.07 -0.23
C ARG A 155 -18.37 -41.04 0.19
N ASN A 156 -18.26 -41.61 1.40
CA ASN A 156 -19.24 -42.53 1.96
C ASN A 156 -20.68 -42.00 1.74
N PRO A 157 -21.53 -42.71 0.98
CA PRO A 157 -22.95 -42.40 0.89
C PRO A 157 -23.77 -42.92 2.08
N GLY A 158 -23.15 -43.66 3.01
CA GLY A 158 -23.86 -44.42 4.05
C GLY A 158 -23.80 -43.75 5.42
N GLY A 159 -24.80 -42.94 5.74
CA GLY A 159 -25.12 -42.46 7.07
C GLY A 159 -26.62 -42.60 7.33
N HIS A 160 -27.10 -43.84 7.35
CA HIS A 160 -28.31 -44.32 8.03
C HIS A 160 -28.03 -45.73 8.52
#